data_AF-A0A8K0QZP3-F1
#
_entry.id   AF-A0A8K0QZP3-F1
#
_cell.length_a   1.000
_cell.length_b   1.000
_cell.length_c   1.000
_cell.angle_alpha   90.00
_cell.angle_beta   90.00
_cell.angle_gamma   90.00
#
_symmetry.space_group_name_H-M   'P 1'
#
loop_
_entity.id
_entity.type
_entity.pdbx_description
1 polymer ?
#
loop_
_entity_poly.entity_id
_entity_poly.type
_entity_poly.pdbx_seq_one_letter_code
_entity_poly.pdbx_strand_id
1 'polypeptide(L)'
;MYPPYAAPFAPYERAHTPEPPQEEPYAPLVDISILNPAPNDIPPIYPAYAAMFTTSEEAREHRKRIRVAPKTQLTDLERVKRYGRQYWVHKLYDAMISISNITDNASSIHRTRFTSETAFEQSDLEATAHQLFDEALAVHERGYNRPKIYHKHVVRGKLKDLGEHSIEMRLVRICHHLRINKATVDDALRGGVTLSLLCDNPDARGNTKQSNNAGNKKRAERLKREKEMKKLEEAGKAAEKVAEKET
;
A
#
# COMPACT_ATOMS: atom_id res chain seq x y z
N MET A 1 -62.75 2.41 39.60
CA MET A 1 -62.06 1.23 40.16
C MET A 1 -60.57 1.47 39.97
N TYR A 2 -59.86 1.86 41.02
CA TYR A 2 -58.42 2.13 40.96
C TYR A 2 -57.64 0.83 41.21
N PRO A 3 -56.55 0.56 40.49
CA PRO A 3 -55.72 -0.61 40.76
C PRO A 3 -54.94 -0.43 42.09
N PRO A 4 -54.66 -1.52 42.82
CA PRO A 4 -54.00 -1.47 44.11
C PRO A 4 -52.52 -1.08 44.00
N TYR A 5 -52.07 -0.34 45.02
CA TYR A 5 -50.70 0.09 45.27
C TYR A 5 -49.70 -1.09 45.15
N ALA A 6 -48.67 -0.92 44.31
CA ALA A 6 -47.54 -1.83 44.22
C ALA A 6 -46.61 -1.66 45.43
N ALA A 7 -46.17 -2.80 45.98
CA ALA A 7 -45.26 -2.87 47.13
C ALA A 7 -43.87 -2.25 46.81
N PRO A 8 -43.17 -1.71 47.83
CA PRO A 8 -41.85 -1.12 47.63
C PRO A 8 -40.82 -2.17 47.21
N PHE A 9 -40.07 -1.84 46.16
CA PHE A 9 -38.95 -2.62 45.65
C PHE A 9 -37.93 -2.90 46.75
N ALA A 10 -37.55 -4.17 46.89
CA ALA A 10 -36.42 -4.58 47.72
C ALA A 10 -35.13 -3.85 47.27
N PRO A 11 -34.23 -3.48 48.19
CA PRO A 11 -32.97 -2.86 47.83
C PRO A 11 -32.16 -3.83 46.96
N TYR A 12 -31.80 -3.39 45.77
CA TYR A 12 -30.85 -4.08 44.89
C TYR A 12 -29.59 -4.41 45.69
N GLU A 13 -29.30 -5.70 45.85
CA GLU A 13 -27.99 -6.18 46.28
C GLU A 13 -26.95 -5.50 45.39
N ARG A 14 -25.98 -4.82 46.02
CA ARG A 14 -24.86 -4.20 45.30
C ARG A 14 -24.17 -5.31 44.52
N ALA A 15 -24.29 -5.25 43.20
CA ALA A 15 -23.51 -6.09 42.30
C ALA A 15 -22.05 -5.98 42.71
N HIS A 16 -21.45 -7.12 43.04
CA HIS A 16 -20.02 -7.25 43.30
C HIS A 16 -19.29 -6.69 42.07
N THR A 17 -18.72 -5.50 42.16
CA THR A 17 -17.75 -5.05 41.17
C THR A 17 -16.58 -6.02 41.24
N PRO A 18 -16.30 -6.81 40.19
CA PRO A 18 -15.12 -7.66 40.19
C PRO A 18 -13.90 -6.76 40.41
N GLU A 19 -13.05 -7.14 41.35
CA GLU A 19 -11.76 -6.48 41.54
C GLU A 19 -11.04 -6.43 40.19
N PRO A 20 -10.43 -5.30 39.83
CA PRO A 20 -9.61 -5.23 38.64
C PRO A 20 -8.55 -6.33 38.75
N PRO A 21 -8.34 -7.14 37.69
CA PRO A 21 -7.36 -8.22 37.73
C PRO A 21 -6.01 -7.66 38.17
N GLN A 22 -5.43 -8.27 39.20
CA GLN A 22 -4.09 -7.91 39.67
C GLN A 22 -3.12 -8.06 38.49
N GLU A 23 -2.28 -7.05 38.28
CA GLU A 23 -1.29 -7.03 37.19
C GLU A 23 -0.18 -8.06 37.48
N GLU A 24 -0.45 -9.32 37.18
CA GLU A 24 0.60 -10.34 37.15
C GLU A 24 1.55 -10.05 35.97
N PRO A 25 2.88 -10.23 36.15
CA PRO A 25 3.84 -10.06 35.07
C PRO A 25 3.54 -11.03 33.93
N TYR A 26 3.47 -10.52 32.71
CA TYR A 26 3.14 -11.31 31.53
C TYR A 26 4.12 -12.48 31.34
N ALA A 27 3.59 -13.70 31.30
CA ALA A 27 4.31 -14.91 30.92
C ALA A 27 3.64 -15.53 29.68
N PRO A 28 4.36 -15.77 28.58
CA PRO A 28 3.77 -16.41 27.41
C PRO A 28 3.34 -17.84 27.76
N LEU A 29 2.14 -18.23 27.33
CA LEU A 29 1.61 -19.61 27.49
C LEU A 29 2.27 -20.63 26.56
N VAL A 30 3.11 -20.16 25.64
CA VAL A 30 3.80 -20.97 24.64
C VAL A 30 5.29 -21.03 24.95
N ASP A 31 5.88 -22.20 24.75
CA ASP A 31 7.33 -22.36 24.88
C ASP A 31 8.05 -21.63 23.74
N ILE A 32 8.79 -20.57 24.08
CA ILE A 32 9.55 -19.75 23.15
C ILE A 32 10.91 -20.38 22.78
N SER A 33 11.32 -21.47 23.44
CA SER A 33 12.59 -22.17 23.16
C SER A 33 12.66 -22.77 21.75
N ILE A 34 11.51 -22.90 21.08
CA ILE A 34 11.41 -23.31 19.67
C ILE A 34 12.06 -22.31 18.69
N LEU A 35 12.35 -21.08 19.13
CA LEU A 35 12.91 -20.01 18.30
C LEU A 35 14.44 -19.89 18.38
N ASN A 36 15.15 -20.94 18.82
CA ASN A 36 16.61 -20.90 18.95
C ASN A 36 17.29 -20.49 17.62
N PRO A 37 18.15 -19.46 17.63
CA PRO A 37 18.85 -19.02 16.43
C PRO A 37 19.77 -20.12 15.90
N ALA A 38 19.95 -20.17 14.59
CA ALA A 38 20.88 -21.11 13.99
C ALA A 38 22.31 -20.76 14.43
N PRO A 39 23.21 -21.74 14.59
CA PRO A 39 24.57 -21.51 15.09
C PRO A 39 25.44 -20.59 14.21
N ASN A 40 24.99 -20.26 13.00
CA ASN A 40 25.69 -19.38 12.06
C ASN A 40 24.93 -18.07 11.77
N ASP A 41 24.00 -17.67 12.64
CA ASP A 41 23.25 -16.44 12.44
C ASP A 41 24.15 -15.21 12.60
N ILE A 42 24.13 -14.35 11.58
CA ILE A 42 24.83 -13.07 11.59
C ILE A 42 24.11 -12.14 12.57
N PRO A 43 24.82 -11.48 13.51
CA PRO A 43 24.18 -10.60 14.47
C PRO A 43 23.46 -9.45 13.77
N PRO A 44 22.29 -9.02 14.28
CA PRO A 44 21.56 -7.92 13.69
C PRO A 44 22.36 -6.61 13.79
N ILE A 45 22.29 -5.79 12.74
CA ILE A 45 22.93 -4.46 12.69
C ILE A 45 22.23 -3.40 13.55
N TYR A 46 21.02 -3.68 14.01
CA TYR A 46 20.24 -2.79 14.85
C TYR A 46 20.40 -3.17 16.32
N PRO A 47 20.38 -2.19 17.24
CA PRO A 47 20.49 -2.46 18.67
C PRO A 47 19.33 -3.33 19.17
N ALA A 48 19.57 -4.00 20.30
CA ALA A 48 18.54 -4.77 21.00
C ALA A 48 17.35 -3.88 21.41
N TYR A 49 16.20 -4.50 21.69
CA TYR A 49 14.99 -3.80 22.11
C TYR A 49 15.25 -2.94 23.35
N ALA A 50 14.98 -1.64 23.23
CA ALA A 50 15.27 -0.64 24.26
C ALA A 50 14.01 -0.05 24.93
N ALA A 51 12.81 -0.61 24.69
CA ALA A 51 11.55 -0.13 25.27
C ALA A 51 11.29 1.39 25.10
N MET A 52 11.60 1.93 23.91
CA MET A 52 11.53 3.38 23.62
C MET A 52 10.13 4.01 23.74
N PHE A 53 9.07 3.20 23.80
CA PHE A 53 7.68 3.65 23.94
C PHE A 53 7.00 2.73 24.94
N THR A 54 6.26 3.32 25.87
CA THR A 54 5.51 2.61 26.90
C THR A 54 4.11 2.25 26.40
N THR A 55 3.54 3.11 25.55
CA THR A 55 2.15 2.96 25.06
C THR A 55 2.08 2.86 23.54
N SER A 56 0.95 2.31 23.05
CA SER A 56 0.70 2.20 21.62
C SER A 56 0.49 3.57 20.95
N GLU A 57 0.01 4.53 21.76
CA GLU A 57 -0.27 5.92 21.45
C GLU A 57 1.04 6.67 21.19
N GLU A 58 2.01 6.60 22.11
CA GLU A 58 3.35 7.17 21.94
C GLU A 58 4.04 6.64 20.67
N ALA A 59 3.98 5.32 20.45
CA ALA A 59 4.53 4.71 19.25
C ALA A 59 3.80 5.19 17.97
N ARG A 60 2.48 5.40 18.04
CA ARG A 60 1.67 5.92 16.93
C ARG A 60 2.01 7.37 16.64
N GLU A 61 2.17 8.22 17.64
CA GLU A 61 2.59 9.62 17.49
C GLU A 61 3.98 9.70 16.87
N HIS A 62 4.93 8.90 17.36
CA HIS A 62 6.27 8.79 16.78
C HIS A 62 6.24 8.38 15.30
N ARG A 63 5.33 7.48 14.91
CA ARG A 63 5.10 7.10 13.50
C ARG A 63 4.41 8.22 12.69
N LYS A 64 3.60 9.06 13.32
CA LYS A 64 2.87 10.16 12.68
C LYS A 64 3.69 11.45 12.54
N ARG A 65 4.82 11.57 13.25
CA ARG A 65 5.69 12.76 13.19
C ARG A 65 6.09 13.13 11.77
N ILE A 66 6.13 14.43 11.50
CA ILE A 66 6.56 14.97 10.21
C ILE A 66 8.06 14.69 10.05
N ARG A 67 8.42 14.06 8.93
CA ARG A 67 9.81 13.72 8.58
C ARG A 67 10.28 14.53 7.37
N VAL A 68 9.40 14.87 6.44
CA VAL A 68 9.64 15.85 5.37
C VAL A 68 8.56 16.92 5.49
N ALA A 69 8.97 18.19 5.42
CA ALA A 69 8.07 19.32 5.55
C ALA A 69 6.97 19.28 4.48
N PRO A 70 5.78 19.84 4.78
CA PRO A 70 4.73 19.99 3.78
C PRO A 70 5.21 20.82 2.58
N LYS A 71 4.65 20.52 1.39
CA LYS A 71 4.95 21.27 0.18
C LYS A 71 4.17 22.59 0.19
N THR A 72 4.85 23.66 0.56
CA THR A 72 4.29 25.01 0.70
C THR A 72 4.21 25.76 -0.63
N GLN A 73 3.60 26.96 -0.64
CA GLN A 73 3.43 27.85 -1.81
C GLN A 73 2.32 27.41 -2.77
N LEU A 74 1.13 27.13 -2.23
CA LEU A 74 -0.04 26.75 -3.02
C LEU A 74 -0.99 27.93 -3.15
N THR A 75 -1.52 28.13 -4.35
CA THR A 75 -2.59 29.09 -4.61
C THR A 75 -3.97 28.42 -4.59
N ASP A 76 -4.03 27.09 -4.74
CA ASP A 76 -5.26 26.34 -4.99
C ASP A 76 -5.75 25.49 -3.81
N LEU A 77 -4.94 25.28 -2.76
CA LEU A 77 -5.25 24.37 -1.65
C LEU A 77 -6.62 24.63 -0.99
N GLU A 78 -6.85 25.86 -0.52
CA GLU A 78 -8.10 26.20 0.18
C GLU A 78 -9.33 26.07 -0.72
N ARG A 79 -9.21 26.49 -1.99
CA ARG A 79 -10.29 26.35 -2.97
C ARG A 79 -10.61 24.88 -3.23
N VAL A 80 -9.59 24.05 -3.47
CA VAL A 80 -9.78 22.62 -3.75
C VAL A 80 -10.35 21.89 -2.54
N LYS A 81 -9.85 22.20 -1.34
CA LYS A 81 -10.36 21.60 -0.10
C LYS A 81 -11.84 21.92 0.12
N ARG A 82 -12.25 23.17 -0.12
CA ARG A 82 -13.62 23.64 0.14
C ARG A 82 -14.62 23.23 -0.93
N TYR A 83 -14.24 23.24 -2.21
CA TYR A 83 -15.18 23.08 -3.33
C TYR A 83 -14.83 21.91 -4.26
N GLY A 84 -13.62 21.37 -4.17
CA GLY A 84 -13.09 20.44 -5.17
C GLY A 84 -13.41 18.96 -4.92
N ARG A 85 -13.85 18.57 -3.72
CA ARG A 85 -13.97 17.15 -3.33
C ARG A 85 -14.81 16.34 -4.33
N GLN A 86 -16.06 16.73 -4.56
CA GLN A 86 -16.96 15.97 -5.44
C GLN A 86 -16.40 15.85 -6.86
N TYR A 87 -15.89 16.95 -7.41
CA TYR A 87 -15.30 16.96 -8.74
C TYR A 87 -14.10 16.01 -8.85
N TRP A 88 -13.15 16.12 -7.91
CA TRP A 88 -11.90 15.37 -7.99
C TRP A 88 -12.07 13.90 -7.63
N VAL A 89 -12.92 13.57 -6.66
CA VAL A 89 -13.26 12.16 -6.35
C VAL A 89 -13.87 11.50 -7.58
N HIS A 90 -14.82 12.15 -8.25
CA HIS A 90 -15.40 11.63 -9.49
C HIS A 90 -14.32 11.41 -10.57
N LYS A 91 -13.41 12.37 -10.77
CA LYS A 91 -12.30 12.22 -11.73
C LYS A 91 -11.30 11.11 -11.35
N LEU A 92 -11.04 10.91 -10.08
CA LEU A 92 -10.18 9.83 -9.57
C LEU A 92 -10.85 8.47 -9.82
N TYR A 93 -12.13 8.34 -9.49
CA TYR A 93 -12.92 7.14 -9.76
C TYR A 93 -12.93 6.80 -11.25
N ASP A 94 -13.30 7.76 -12.11
CA ASP A 94 -13.27 7.61 -13.58
C ASP A 94 -11.90 7.13 -14.08
N ALA A 95 -10.82 7.69 -13.52
CA ALA A 95 -9.46 7.31 -13.87
C ALA A 95 -9.13 5.87 -13.45
N MET A 96 -9.58 5.44 -12.27
CA MET A 96 -9.37 4.08 -11.76
C MET A 96 -10.03 3.04 -12.67
N ILE A 97 -11.28 3.28 -13.11
CA ILE A 97 -12.02 2.31 -13.92
C ILE A 97 -11.72 2.39 -15.43
N SER A 98 -11.11 3.48 -15.92
CA SER A 98 -10.85 3.66 -17.35
C SER A 98 -9.93 2.57 -17.92
N ILE A 99 -10.36 1.92 -19.00
CA ILE A 99 -9.61 0.84 -19.69
C ILE A 99 -8.95 1.28 -21.01
N SER A 100 -9.08 2.55 -21.40
CA SER A 100 -8.75 3.00 -22.77
C SER A 100 -7.25 2.99 -23.11
N ASN A 101 -6.35 3.15 -22.12
CA ASN A 101 -4.92 3.37 -22.35
C ASN A 101 -4.03 2.63 -21.34
N ILE A 102 -4.37 1.37 -21.00
CA ILE A 102 -3.63 0.58 -20.02
C ILE A 102 -2.24 0.18 -20.57
N THR A 103 -1.19 0.50 -19.82
CA THR A 103 0.22 0.21 -20.12
C THR A 103 0.72 -1.07 -19.44
N ASP A 104 -0.05 -1.63 -18.50
CA ASP A 104 0.24 -2.96 -17.95
C ASP A 104 0.20 -4.03 -19.03
N ASN A 105 1.01 -5.07 -18.82
CA ASN A 105 1.02 -6.25 -19.67
C ASN A 105 -0.41 -6.85 -19.75
N ALA A 106 -0.78 -7.34 -20.94
CA ALA A 106 -2.06 -8.00 -21.18
C ALA A 106 -2.30 -9.17 -20.21
N SER A 107 -1.23 -9.89 -19.83
CA SER A 107 -1.30 -11.00 -18.86
C SER A 107 -1.16 -10.57 -17.38
N SER A 108 -1.10 -9.26 -17.10
CA SER A 108 -1.00 -8.77 -15.73
C SER A 108 -2.32 -8.98 -15.00
N ILE A 109 -2.28 -9.62 -13.82
CA ILE A 109 -3.47 -9.78 -12.96
C ILE A 109 -4.12 -8.43 -12.65
N HIS A 110 -3.33 -7.37 -12.52
CA HIS A 110 -3.83 -6.03 -12.27
C HIS A 110 -4.67 -5.51 -13.43
N ARG A 111 -4.36 -5.87 -14.68
CA ARG A 111 -5.17 -5.49 -15.84
C ARG A 111 -6.43 -6.35 -15.92
N THR A 112 -6.29 -7.66 -15.73
CA THR A 112 -7.41 -8.61 -15.81
C THR A 112 -8.56 -8.24 -14.87
N ARG A 113 -8.24 -7.81 -13.64
CA ARG A 113 -9.19 -7.31 -12.62
C ARG A 113 -10.02 -6.09 -13.02
N PHE A 114 -9.68 -5.41 -14.11
CA PHE A 114 -10.42 -4.25 -14.63
C PHE A 114 -10.97 -4.48 -16.04
N THR A 115 -10.45 -5.45 -16.79
CA THR A 115 -10.88 -5.69 -18.18
C THR A 115 -11.76 -6.93 -18.34
N SER A 116 -11.67 -7.89 -17.43
CA SER A 116 -12.23 -9.23 -17.63
C SER A 116 -12.84 -9.84 -16.36
N GLU A 117 -12.40 -9.41 -15.18
CA GLU A 117 -12.93 -9.87 -13.89
C GLU A 117 -13.47 -8.65 -13.12
N THR A 118 -14.68 -8.76 -12.55
CA THR A 118 -15.21 -7.77 -11.62
C THR A 118 -14.68 -8.07 -10.21
N ALA A 119 -13.40 -7.77 -9.98
CA ALA A 119 -12.70 -8.16 -8.76
C ALA A 119 -12.92 -7.21 -7.56
N PHE A 120 -13.52 -6.04 -7.78
CA PHE A 120 -13.72 -5.02 -6.76
C PHE A 120 -15.16 -4.52 -6.79
N GLU A 121 -15.71 -4.23 -5.61
CA GLU A 121 -16.98 -3.53 -5.51
C GLU A 121 -16.81 -2.05 -5.88
N GLN A 122 -17.88 -1.46 -6.43
CA GLN A 122 -17.89 -0.04 -6.79
C GLN A 122 -17.67 0.87 -5.57
N SER A 123 -18.26 0.50 -4.43
CA SER A 123 -18.11 1.16 -3.13
C SER A 123 -16.65 1.24 -2.70
N ASP A 124 -15.88 0.15 -2.85
CA ASP A 124 -14.46 0.10 -2.50
C ASP A 124 -13.62 1.04 -3.37
N LEU A 125 -13.93 1.09 -4.67
CA LEU A 125 -13.24 1.98 -5.62
C LEU A 125 -13.56 3.45 -5.33
N GLU A 126 -14.80 3.78 -5.00
CA GLU A 126 -15.21 5.14 -4.62
C GLU A 126 -14.56 5.56 -3.29
N ALA A 127 -14.58 4.69 -2.26
CA ALA A 127 -13.90 4.92 -0.99
C ALA A 127 -12.40 5.17 -1.19
N THR A 128 -11.76 4.41 -2.08
CA THR A 128 -10.35 4.61 -2.44
C THR A 128 -10.12 5.95 -3.14
N ALA A 129 -11.03 6.40 -4.00
CA ALA A 129 -10.96 7.71 -4.63
C ALA A 129 -11.05 8.86 -3.61
N HIS A 130 -11.89 8.71 -2.58
CA HIS A 130 -11.92 9.63 -1.44
C HIS A 130 -10.58 9.65 -0.69
N GLN A 131 -10.01 8.47 -0.40
CA GLN A 131 -8.73 8.37 0.30
C GLN A 131 -7.58 8.99 -0.50
N LEU A 132 -7.55 8.80 -1.84
CA LEU A 132 -6.58 9.43 -2.74
C LEU A 132 -6.66 10.95 -2.67
N PHE A 133 -7.87 11.51 -2.65
CA PHE A 133 -8.07 12.95 -2.50
C PHE A 133 -7.52 13.46 -1.16
N ASP A 134 -7.85 12.78 -0.06
CA ASP A 134 -7.41 13.19 1.28
C ASP A 134 -5.89 13.08 1.44
N GLU A 135 -5.27 12.01 0.95
CA GLU A 135 -3.81 11.85 1.01
C GLU A 135 -3.09 12.83 0.07
N ALA A 136 -3.68 13.22 -1.06
CA ALA A 136 -3.14 14.27 -1.92
C ALA A 136 -3.12 15.64 -1.22
N LEU A 137 -4.16 15.99 -0.46
CA LEU A 137 -4.18 17.19 0.40
C LEU A 137 -3.15 17.08 1.53
N ALA A 138 -3.06 15.91 2.18
CA ALA A 138 -2.16 15.69 3.31
C ALA A 138 -0.68 15.91 2.98
N VAL A 139 -0.25 15.70 1.74
CA VAL A 139 1.12 16.02 1.27
C VAL A 139 1.46 17.49 1.50
N HIS A 140 0.48 18.37 1.40
CA HIS A 140 0.65 19.82 1.46
C HIS A 140 0.28 20.43 2.81
N GLU A 141 -0.58 19.77 3.58
CA GLU A 141 -0.95 20.23 4.93
C GLU A 141 -0.03 19.63 6.01
N ARG A 142 0.21 18.31 5.93
CA ARG A 142 0.93 17.53 6.94
C ARG A 142 2.36 17.22 6.53
N GLY A 143 2.63 17.10 5.23
CA GLY A 143 3.91 16.62 4.72
C GLY A 143 4.08 15.11 4.89
N TYR A 144 5.31 14.63 4.76
CA TYR A 144 5.62 13.20 4.73
C TYR A 144 6.01 12.69 6.14
N ASN A 145 5.32 11.67 6.63
CA ASN A 145 5.55 11.11 7.98
C ASN A 145 6.10 9.67 7.98
N ARG A 146 6.34 9.06 6.81
CA ARG A 146 6.94 7.72 6.71
C ARG A 146 8.47 7.79 6.73
N PRO A 147 9.19 6.68 7.00
CA PRO A 147 10.65 6.67 6.99
C PRO A 147 11.24 7.30 5.72
N LYS A 148 12.21 8.20 5.90
CA LYS A 148 12.81 9.01 4.82
C LYS A 148 13.43 8.15 3.71
N ILE A 149 13.87 6.93 4.02
CA ILE A 149 14.41 5.99 3.04
C ILE A 149 13.44 5.66 1.90
N TYR A 150 12.14 5.78 2.13
CA TYR A 150 11.12 5.56 1.10
C TYR A 150 10.84 6.81 0.27
N HIS A 151 11.10 8.00 0.82
CA HIS A 151 10.87 9.27 0.15
C HIS A 151 11.92 9.51 -0.94
N LYS A 152 11.47 9.89 -2.13
CA LYS A 152 12.36 10.16 -3.27
C LYS A 152 12.27 11.62 -3.69
N HIS A 153 13.26 12.41 -3.27
CA HIS A 153 13.37 13.80 -3.66
C HIS A 153 14.01 13.91 -5.06
N VAL A 154 13.21 14.27 -6.07
CA VAL A 154 13.68 14.42 -7.45
C VAL A 154 13.51 15.85 -7.93
N VAL A 155 14.63 16.55 -8.11
CA VAL A 155 14.65 17.98 -8.48
C VAL A 155 14.73 18.23 -9.98
N ARG A 156 15.10 17.23 -10.79
CA ARG A 156 15.37 17.37 -12.23
C ARG A 156 14.86 16.17 -13.03
N GLY A 157 14.58 16.42 -14.31
CA GLY A 157 14.21 15.40 -15.29
C GLY A 157 12.74 14.97 -15.23
N LYS A 158 12.43 13.86 -15.91
CA LYS A 158 11.06 13.36 -16.10
C LYS A 158 10.35 12.91 -14.81
N LEU A 159 11.08 12.80 -13.71
CA LEU A 159 10.57 12.36 -12.40
C LEU A 159 10.36 13.52 -11.43
N LYS A 160 10.58 14.76 -11.90
CA LYS A 160 10.31 15.96 -11.11
C LYS A 160 8.84 15.96 -10.72
N ASP A 161 8.56 16.33 -9.46
CA ASP A 161 7.19 16.49 -9.00
C ASP A 161 6.55 17.73 -9.64
N LEU A 162 5.64 17.51 -10.59
CA LEU A 162 4.90 18.59 -11.24
C LEU A 162 3.79 19.16 -10.35
N GLY A 163 3.35 18.40 -9.35
CA GLY A 163 2.33 18.82 -8.39
C GLY A 163 2.90 19.52 -7.15
N GLU A 164 4.20 19.82 -7.12
CA GLU A 164 4.86 20.40 -5.95
C GLU A 164 4.22 21.73 -5.50
N HIS A 165 3.77 22.53 -6.47
CA HIS A 165 3.18 23.87 -6.24
C HIS A 165 1.70 23.97 -6.66
N SER A 166 1.00 22.86 -6.89
CA SER A 166 -0.44 22.86 -7.18
C SER A 166 -1.09 21.52 -6.85
N ILE A 167 -2.14 21.56 -6.02
CA ILE A 167 -2.96 20.40 -5.70
C ILE A 167 -3.68 19.89 -6.93
N GLU A 168 -4.25 20.79 -7.75
CA GLU A 168 -4.96 20.38 -8.96
C GLU A 168 -4.01 19.68 -9.93
N MET A 169 -2.80 20.20 -10.12
CA MET A 169 -1.79 19.53 -10.94
C MET A 169 -1.45 18.15 -10.36
N ARG A 170 -1.26 18.04 -9.04
CA ARG A 170 -1.03 16.74 -8.38
C ARG A 170 -2.15 15.75 -8.67
N LEU A 171 -3.41 16.15 -8.48
CA LEU A 171 -4.59 15.32 -8.75
C LEU A 171 -4.67 14.92 -10.23
N VAL A 172 -4.36 15.83 -11.15
CA VAL A 172 -4.26 15.51 -12.59
C VAL A 172 -3.19 14.44 -12.85
N ARG A 173 -2.00 14.55 -12.24
CA ARG A 173 -0.95 13.54 -12.39
C ARG A 173 -1.37 12.19 -11.79
N ILE A 174 -2.03 12.18 -10.62
CA ILE A 174 -2.58 10.96 -10.02
C ILE A 174 -3.59 10.30 -10.97
N CYS A 175 -4.57 11.04 -11.47
CA CYS A 175 -5.55 10.55 -12.45
C CYS A 175 -4.88 9.97 -13.70
N HIS A 176 -3.84 10.64 -14.21
CA HIS A 176 -3.08 10.14 -15.36
C HIS A 176 -2.50 8.74 -15.08
N HIS A 177 -1.82 8.56 -13.94
CA HIS A 177 -1.19 7.27 -13.59
C HIS A 177 -2.20 6.17 -13.27
N LEU A 178 -3.33 6.48 -12.63
CA LEU A 178 -4.42 5.51 -12.39
C LEU A 178 -5.05 5.03 -13.70
N ARG A 179 -5.20 5.93 -14.68
CA ARG A 179 -5.75 5.60 -15.99
C ARG A 179 -4.88 4.62 -16.75
N ILE A 180 -3.57 4.88 -16.79
CA ILE A 180 -2.64 4.10 -17.61
C ILE A 180 -2.05 2.88 -16.90
N ASN A 181 -2.16 2.76 -15.58
CA ASN A 181 -1.52 1.68 -14.82
C ASN A 181 -2.42 1.19 -13.68
N LYS A 182 -2.96 -0.03 -13.84
CA LYS A 182 -3.82 -0.70 -12.86
C LYS A 182 -3.04 -1.31 -11.70
N ALA A 183 -1.74 -1.56 -11.84
CA ALA A 183 -0.91 -1.86 -10.68
C ALA A 183 -0.80 -0.64 -9.73
N THR A 184 -0.94 0.59 -10.26
CA THR A 184 -1.06 1.81 -9.43
C THR A 184 -2.40 1.89 -8.72
N VAL A 185 -3.49 1.44 -9.37
CA VAL A 185 -4.81 1.35 -8.72
C VAL A 185 -4.79 0.32 -7.59
N ASP A 186 -4.14 -0.83 -7.79
CA ASP A 186 -3.94 -1.85 -6.76
C ASP A 186 -3.10 -1.34 -5.57
N ASP A 187 -2.05 -0.55 -5.84
CA ASP A 187 -1.27 0.13 -4.80
C ASP A 187 -2.11 1.12 -3.97
N ALA A 188 -3.10 1.79 -4.60
CA ALA A 188 -4.00 2.72 -3.92
C ALA A 188 -5.02 1.98 -3.06
N LEU A 189 -5.62 0.91 -3.58
CA LEU A 189 -6.57 0.04 -2.88
C LEU A 189 -5.94 -0.59 -1.62
N ARG A 190 -4.66 -1.00 -1.68
CA ARG A 190 -3.93 -1.51 -0.51
C ARG A 190 -3.56 -0.43 0.52
N GLY A 191 -3.52 0.83 0.10
CA GLY A 191 -3.15 1.96 0.95
C GLY A 191 -1.67 1.96 1.39
N GLY A 192 -1.41 2.43 2.61
CA GLY A 192 -0.09 2.38 3.24
C GLY A 192 0.98 3.26 2.57
N VAL A 193 2.23 2.76 2.53
CA VAL A 193 3.37 3.52 1.99
C VAL A 193 3.26 3.72 0.49
N THR A 194 2.71 2.76 -0.26
CA THR A 194 2.58 2.85 -1.72
C THR A 194 1.62 3.97 -2.13
N LEU A 195 0.48 4.09 -1.45
CA LEU A 195 -0.44 5.21 -1.60
C LEU A 195 0.24 6.54 -1.26
N SER A 196 0.93 6.63 -0.10
CA SER A 196 1.63 7.87 0.28
C SER A 196 2.70 8.28 -0.75
N LEU A 197 3.42 7.32 -1.35
CA LEU A 197 4.39 7.61 -2.42
C LEU A 197 3.73 8.04 -3.72
N LEU A 198 2.58 7.45 -4.07
CA LEU A 198 1.79 7.85 -5.23
C LEU A 198 1.30 9.30 -5.07
N CYS A 199 0.73 9.65 -3.91
CA CYS A 199 0.25 11.00 -3.66
C CYS A 199 1.40 12.01 -3.55
N ASP A 200 2.55 11.64 -2.98
CA ASP A 200 3.70 12.53 -2.83
C ASP A 200 4.39 12.87 -4.16
N ASN A 201 4.66 11.90 -5.03
CA ASN A 201 5.19 12.18 -6.37
C ASN A 201 4.67 11.13 -7.36
N PRO A 202 3.53 11.41 -8.02
CA PRO A 202 2.89 10.46 -8.93
C PRO A 202 3.82 10.00 -10.05
N ASP A 203 4.64 10.92 -10.57
CA ASP A 203 5.56 10.67 -11.69
C ASP A 203 6.73 9.77 -11.30
N ALA A 204 7.33 10.01 -10.14
CA ALA A 204 8.37 9.12 -9.62
C ALA A 204 7.82 7.72 -9.33
N ARG A 205 6.60 7.61 -8.80
CA ARG A 205 5.96 6.32 -8.53
C ARG A 205 5.63 5.58 -9.82
N GLY A 206 4.97 6.25 -10.76
CA GLY A 206 4.60 5.69 -12.06
C GLY A 206 5.82 5.20 -12.85
N ASN A 207 6.91 5.98 -12.88
CA ASN A 207 8.13 5.55 -13.56
C ASN A 207 8.81 4.35 -12.87
N THR A 208 8.77 4.26 -11.54
CA THR A 208 9.29 3.08 -10.82
C THR A 208 8.55 1.82 -11.24
N LYS A 209 7.22 1.90 -11.41
CA LYS A 209 6.42 0.78 -11.91
C LYS A 209 6.73 0.45 -13.35
N GLN A 210 6.87 1.44 -14.23
CA GLN A 210 7.26 1.21 -15.64
C GLN A 210 8.64 0.55 -15.75
N SER A 211 9.61 1.02 -14.97
CA SER A 211 10.96 0.44 -14.92
C SER A 211 10.94 -1.01 -14.44
N ASN A 212 10.16 -1.30 -13.38
CA ASN A 212 9.98 -2.66 -12.88
C ASN A 212 9.30 -3.56 -13.92
N ASN A 213 8.27 -3.07 -14.61
CA ASN A 213 7.58 -3.81 -15.67
C ASN A 213 8.55 -4.13 -16.83
N ALA A 214 9.38 -3.17 -17.25
CA ALA A 214 10.39 -3.39 -18.28
C ALA A 214 11.45 -4.41 -17.83
N GLY A 215 11.91 -4.34 -16.57
CA GLY A 215 12.84 -5.32 -16.00
C GLY A 215 12.26 -6.73 -15.93
N ASN A 216 11.01 -6.85 -15.47
CA ASN A 216 10.29 -8.12 -15.40
C ASN A 216 10.07 -8.73 -16.78
N LYS A 217 9.72 -7.91 -17.77
CA LYS A 217 9.58 -8.36 -19.17
C LYS A 217 10.89 -8.95 -19.69
N LYS A 218 12.01 -8.22 -19.55
CA LYS A 218 13.34 -8.69 -19.95
C LYS A 218 13.73 -9.99 -19.24
N ARG A 219 13.45 -10.10 -17.94
CA ARG A 219 13.71 -11.32 -17.16
C ARG A 219 12.87 -12.49 -17.66
N ALA A 220 11.59 -12.27 -17.95
CA ALA A 220 10.71 -13.31 -18.46
C ALA A 220 11.15 -13.81 -19.85
N GLU A 221 11.54 -12.91 -20.75
CA GLU A 221 12.08 -13.25 -22.07
C GLU A 221 13.37 -14.07 -21.97
N ARG A 222 14.28 -13.69 -21.06
CA ARG A 222 15.51 -14.46 -20.81
C ARG A 222 15.21 -15.87 -20.31
N LEU A 223 14.36 -16.01 -19.30
CA LEU A 223 13.96 -17.31 -18.76
C LEU A 223 13.26 -18.19 -19.81
N LYS A 224 12.52 -17.59 -20.75
CA LYS A 224 11.89 -18.32 -21.85
C LYS A 224 12.94 -18.91 -22.79
N ARG A 225 13.93 -18.11 -23.21
CA ARG A 225 15.04 -18.58 -24.07
C ARG A 225 15.87 -19.66 -23.40
N GLU A 226 16.20 -19.50 -22.13
CA GLU A 226 16.94 -20.52 -21.35
C GLU A 226 16.18 -21.85 -21.31
N LYS A 227 14.85 -21.82 -21.12
CA LYS A 227 14.01 -23.01 -21.17
C LYS A 227 13.95 -23.64 -22.56
N GLU A 228 13.87 -22.83 -23.62
CA GLU A 228 13.88 -23.33 -25.01
C GLU A 228 15.21 -23.99 -25.36
N MET A 229 16.34 -23.36 -25.00
CA MET A 229 17.67 -23.94 -25.18
C MET A 229 17.84 -25.25 -24.43
N LYS A 230 17.41 -25.30 -23.16
CA LYS A 230 17.49 -26.53 -22.36
C LYS A 230 16.65 -27.66 -22.97
N LYS A 231 15.46 -27.36 -23.50
CA LYS A 231 14.63 -28.34 -24.21
C LYS A 231 15.30 -28.87 -25.47
N LEU A 232 15.96 -27.99 -26.24
CA LEU A 232 16.70 -28.40 -27.44
C LEU A 232 17.91 -29.28 -27.09
N GLU A 233 18.66 -28.94 -26.03
CA GLU A 233 19.76 -29.77 -25.53
C GLU A 233 19.28 -31.14 -25.02
N GLU A 234 18.16 -31.18 -24.29
CA GLU A 234 17.56 -32.43 -23.82
C GLU A 234 17.07 -33.29 -24.99
N ALA A 235 16.47 -32.69 -26.03
CA ALA A 235 16.04 -33.39 -27.24
C ALA A 235 17.23 -33.93 -28.05
N GLY A 236 18.31 -33.15 -28.19
CA GLY A 236 19.55 -33.59 -28.85
C GLY A 236 20.19 -34.79 -28.14
N LYS A 237 20.34 -34.72 -26.82
CA LYS A 237 20.86 -35.83 -26.01
C LYS A 237 19.97 -37.07 -26.05
N ALA A 238 18.65 -36.89 -26.15
CA ALA A 238 17.71 -38.01 -26.30
C ALA A 238 17.86 -38.69 -27.67
N ALA A 239 18.01 -37.93 -28.75
CA ALA A 239 18.23 -38.46 -30.10
C ALA A 239 19.57 -39.22 -30.23
N GLU A 240 20.64 -38.68 -29.63
CA GLU A 240 21.97 -39.31 -29.62
C GLU A 240 21.96 -40.66 -28.89
N LYS A 241 21.27 -40.75 -27.74
CA LYS A 241 21.07 -42.01 -27.00
C LYS A 241 20.23 -43.07 -27.73
N VAL A 242 19.35 -42.66 -28.65
CA VAL A 242 18.56 -43.60 -29.47
C VAL A 242 19.43 -44.16 -30.59
N ALA A 243 20.21 -43.31 -31.26
CA ALA A 243 21.15 -43.75 -32.31
C ALA A 243 22.22 -44.72 -31.79
N GLU A 244 22.73 -44.48 -30.58
CA GLU A 244 23.74 -45.34 -29.93
C GLU A 244 23.19 -46.71 -29.48
N LYS A 245 21.87 -46.89 -29.42
CA LYS A 245 21.22 -48.18 -29.11
C LYS A 245 20.84 -49.00 -30.33
N GLU A 246 20.83 -48.38 -31.51
CA GLU A 246 20.51 -49.04 -32.80
C GLU A 246 21.78 -49.48 -33.57
N THR A 247 22.97 -49.24 -33.00
CA THR A 247 24.27 -49.72 -33.48
C THR A 247 24.82 -50.83 -32.58
#